data_AF-A0A2T3J7M0-F1
#
_entry.id   AF-A0A2T3J7M0-F1
#
_cell.length_a   1.000
_cell.length_b   1.000
_cell.length_c   1.000
_cell.angle_alpha   90.00
_cell.angle_beta   90.00
_cell.angle_gamma   90.00
#
_symmetry.space_group_name_H-M   'P 1'
#
loop_
_entity.id
_entity.type
_entity.pdbx_description
1 polymer ?
#
loop_
_entity_poly.entity_id
_entity_poly.type
_entity_poly.pdbx_seq_one_letter_code
_entity_poly.pdbx_strand_id
1 'polypeptide(L)'
;MSEARFWTQRLGKTGIRALHILGIAASSGGILYGVDKALWVGWWMLAMSTGMIMMLMEILRSRLWLIQLKGVLTFVKLLLLASFWVIPQHKPELFITILVMSVFISHGPAGLRHYSIWHRRRIDEKRKMNG
;
A
#
# COMPACT_ATOMS: atom_id res chain seq x y z
N MET A 1 5.57 25.84 -7.24
CA MET A 1 4.37 25.47 -6.44
C MET A 1 4.34 26.37 -5.22
N SER A 2 3.17 26.85 -4.77
CA SER A 2 3.11 27.58 -3.49
C SER A 2 3.44 26.66 -2.32
N GLU A 3 4.03 27.22 -1.28
CA GLU A 3 4.44 26.50 -0.07
C GLU A 3 3.24 25.80 0.60
N ALA A 4 2.10 26.48 0.68
CA ALA A 4 0.86 25.92 1.20
C ALA A 4 0.43 24.65 0.45
N ARG A 5 0.47 24.66 -0.90
CA ARG A 5 0.10 23.50 -1.72
C ARG A 5 1.03 22.31 -1.49
N PHE A 6 2.33 22.57 -1.28
CA PHE A 6 3.30 21.52 -0.97
C PHE A 6 2.97 20.84 0.37
N TRP A 7 2.71 21.61 1.41
CA TRP A 7 2.36 21.09 2.73
C TRP A 7 1.04 20.33 2.73
N THR A 8 0.00 20.86 2.08
CA THR A 8 -1.30 20.17 1.97
C THR A 8 -1.15 18.81 1.29
N GLN A 9 -0.38 18.73 0.20
CA GLN A 9 -0.14 17.45 -0.49
C GLN A 9 0.65 16.46 0.38
N ARG A 10 1.63 16.95 1.14
CA ARG A 10 2.48 16.11 1.97
C ARG A 10 1.72 15.57 3.18
N LEU A 11 1.05 16.45 3.92
CA LEU A 11 0.24 16.10 5.09
C LEU A 11 -0.96 15.24 4.71
N GLY A 12 -1.63 15.55 3.59
CA GLY A 12 -2.74 14.74 3.09
C GLY A 12 -2.33 13.29 2.80
N LYS A 13 -1.20 13.08 2.09
CA LYS A 13 -0.67 11.72 1.84
C LYS A 13 -0.29 11.00 3.14
N THR A 14 0.31 11.71 4.10
CA THR A 14 0.66 11.12 5.41
C THR A 14 -0.58 10.77 6.21
N GLY A 15 -1.62 11.61 6.19
CA GLY A 15 -2.89 11.36 6.87
C GLY A 15 -3.61 10.13 6.33
N ILE A 16 -3.69 9.96 5.01
CA ILE A 16 -4.28 8.76 4.40
C ILE A 16 -3.49 7.51 4.82
N ARG A 17 -2.16 7.58 4.87
CA ARG A 17 -1.33 6.46 5.35
C ARG A 17 -1.57 6.16 6.83
N ALA A 18 -1.73 7.18 7.67
CA ALA A 18 -2.03 6.99 9.08
C ALA A 18 -3.38 6.29 9.28
N LEU A 19 -4.41 6.74 8.56
CA LEU A 19 -5.73 6.09 8.57
C LEU A 19 -5.67 4.65 8.05
N HIS A 20 -4.85 4.38 7.03
CA HIS A 20 -4.63 3.04 6.51
C HIS A 20 -4.02 2.11 7.57
N ILE A 21 -2.98 2.56 8.27
CA ILE A 21 -2.33 1.80 9.34
C ILE A 21 -3.30 1.58 10.51
N LEU A 22 -4.07 2.60 10.90
CA LEU A 22 -5.10 2.47 11.93
C LEU A 22 -6.12 1.39 11.56
N GLY A 23 -6.64 1.41 10.33
CA GLY A 23 -7.57 0.39 9.83
C GLY A 23 -6.96 -1.02 9.85
N ILE A 24 -5.71 -1.19 9.44
CA ILE A 24 -5.00 -2.47 9.49
C ILE A 24 -4.84 -2.96 10.94
N ALA A 25 -4.36 -2.09 11.83
CA ALA A 25 -4.11 -2.42 13.22
C ALA A 25 -5.42 -2.84 13.93
N ALA A 26 -6.48 -2.07 13.78
CA ALA A 26 -7.77 -2.37 14.39
C ALA A 26 -8.46 -3.61 13.78
N SER A 27 -8.31 -3.84 12.47
CA SER A 27 -8.87 -5.05 11.82
C SER A 27 -8.09 -6.33 12.11
N SER A 28 -6.82 -6.23 12.53
CA SER A 28 -5.97 -7.39 12.78
C SER A 28 -6.53 -8.33 13.85
N GLY A 29 -7.21 -7.82 14.88
CA GLY A 29 -7.81 -8.65 15.92
C GLY A 29 -8.83 -9.65 15.37
N GLY A 30 -9.64 -9.19 14.41
CA GLY A 30 -10.59 -10.03 13.69
C GLY A 30 -9.95 -11.09 12.81
N ILE A 31 -8.89 -10.71 12.10
CA ILE A 31 -8.23 -11.59 11.12
C ILE A 31 -7.35 -12.64 11.80
N LEU A 32 -6.66 -12.27 12.88
CA LEU A 32 -5.72 -13.14 13.59
C LEU A 32 -6.40 -14.04 14.61
N TYR A 33 -7.41 -13.54 15.32
CA TYR A 33 -8.02 -14.24 16.46
C TYR A 33 -9.48 -14.65 16.21
N GLY A 34 -10.03 -14.41 15.01
CA GLY A 34 -11.39 -14.83 14.68
C GLY A 34 -12.47 -14.07 15.45
N VAL A 35 -12.20 -12.85 15.91
CA VAL A 35 -13.19 -12.00 16.59
C VAL A 35 -14.39 -11.72 15.68
N ASP A 36 -15.58 -11.55 16.28
CA ASP A 36 -16.82 -11.23 15.57
C ASP A 36 -16.61 -10.13 14.52
N LYS A 37 -17.02 -10.44 13.29
CA LYS A 37 -16.93 -9.57 12.11
C LYS A 37 -17.48 -8.17 12.36
N ALA A 38 -18.55 -8.04 13.14
CA ALA A 38 -19.17 -6.75 13.44
C ALA A 38 -18.19 -5.76 14.10
N LEU A 39 -17.24 -6.27 14.90
CA LEU A 39 -16.29 -5.45 15.65
C LEU A 39 -15.15 -4.89 14.79
N TRP A 40 -14.86 -5.51 13.64
CA TRP A 40 -13.67 -5.18 12.85
C TRP A 40 -13.91 -4.85 11.38
N VAL A 41 -15.09 -5.14 10.82
CA VAL A 41 -15.38 -4.91 9.40
C VAL A 41 -15.29 -3.44 9.01
N GLY A 42 -15.68 -2.51 9.90
CA GLY A 42 -15.52 -1.06 9.68
C GLY A 42 -14.06 -0.66 9.50
N TRP A 43 -13.18 -1.16 10.36
CA TRP A 43 -11.75 -0.94 10.29
C TRP A 43 -11.11 -1.55 9.04
N TRP A 44 -11.60 -2.72 8.63
CA TRP A 44 -11.20 -3.33 7.36
C TRP A 44 -11.60 -2.48 6.15
N MET A 45 -12.83 -1.97 6.12
CA MET A 45 -13.29 -1.06 5.05
C MET A 45 -12.45 0.21 5.00
N LEU A 46 -12.07 0.78 6.16
CA LEU A 46 -11.15 1.91 6.24
C LEU A 46 -9.77 1.56 5.64
N ALA A 47 -9.19 0.42 6.02
CA ALA A 47 -7.91 -0.04 5.48
C ALA A 47 -7.97 -0.24 3.95
N MET A 48 -9.02 -0.88 3.44
CA MET A 48 -9.17 -1.17 2.01
C MET A 48 -9.39 0.11 1.19
N SER A 49 -10.28 1.00 1.64
CA SER A 49 -10.58 2.26 0.94
C SER A 49 -9.37 3.19 0.89
N THR A 50 -8.69 3.41 2.00
CA THR A 50 -7.46 4.24 2.05
C THR A 50 -6.31 3.63 1.25
N GLY A 51 -6.16 2.30 1.29
CA GLY A 51 -5.17 1.58 0.47
C GLY A 51 -5.41 1.74 -1.03
N MET A 52 -6.67 1.63 -1.46
CA MET A 52 -7.09 1.85 -2.84
C MET A 52 -6.81 3.29 -3.29
N ILE A 53 -7.17 4.28 -2.46
CA ILE A 53 -6.88 5.70 -2.74
C ILE A 53 -5.38 5.92 -2.95
N MET A 54 -4.53 5.41 -2.07
CA MET A 54 -3.08 5.53 -2.21
C MET A 54 -2.55 4.90 -3.50
N MET A 55 -3.05 3.71 -3.86
CA MET A 55 -2.66 3.03 -5.10
C MET A 55 -3.08 3.85 -6.33
N LEU A 56 -4.32 4.31 -6.39
CA LEU A 56 -4.82 5.13 -7.51
C LEU A 56 -4.01 6.43 -7.66
N MET A 57 -3.69 7.09 -6.54
CA MET A 57 -2.83 8.28 -6.56
C MET A 57 -1.42 8.01 -7.11
N GLU A 58 -0.86 6.82 -6.89
CA GLU A 58 0.44 6.43 -7.47
C GLU A 58 0.32 6.16 -8.98
N ILE A 59 -0.70 5.42 -9.40
CA ILE A 59 -0.94 5.09 -10.83
C ILE A 59 -1.20 6.36 -11.64
N LEU A 60 -2.04 7.26 -11.15
CA LEU A 60 -2.34 8.54 -11.80
C LEU A 60 -1.11 9.45 -11.88
N ARG A 61 -0.20 9.36 -10.91
CA ARG A 61 1.04 10.13 -10.92
C ARG A 61 2.06 9.59 -11.91
N SER A 62 2.15 8.27 -12.06
CA SER A 62 3.16 7.66 -12.91
C SER A 62 2.77 6.28 -13.41
N ARG A 63 2.77 6.12 -14.74
CA ARG A 63 2.63 4.82 -15.38
C ARG A 63 3.82 3.88 -15.12
N LEU A 64 5.01 4.43 -14.82
CA LEU A 64 6.18 3.62 -14.48
C LEU A 64 6.00 2.87 -13.16
N TRP A 65 5.11 3.37 -12.27
CA TRP A 65 4.80 2.69 -11.02
C TRP A 65 4.34 1.24 -11.24
N LEU A 66 3.60 0.97 -12.32
CA LEU A 66 3.09 -0.36 -12.66
C LEU A 66 4.19 -1.40 -12.91
N ILE A 67 5.38 -0.96 -13.36
CA ILE A 67 6.51 -1.84 -13.68
C ILE A 67 7.67 -1.70 -12.68
N GLN A 68 7.59 -0.74 -11.76
CA GLN A 68 8.52 -0.59 -10.64
C GLN A 68 8.17 -1.60 -9.54
N LEU A 69 9.19 -2.10 -8.85
CA LEU A 69 9.03 -3.13 -7.84
C LEU A 69 8.02 -2.74 -6.75
N LYS A 70 7.98 -1.46 -6.32
CA LYS A 70 6.98 -1.00 -5.34
C LYS A 70 5.53 -1.21 -5.82
N GLY A 71 5.26 -1.06 -7.12
CA GLY A 71 3.91 -1.25 -7.66
C GLY A 71 3.60 -2.71 -7.90
N VAL A 72 4.56 -3.46 -8.44
CA VAL A 72 4.42 -4.91 -8.61
C VAL A 72 4.18 -5.60 -7.27
N LEU A 73 4.94 -5.26 -6.22
CA LEU A 73 4.71 -5.84 -4.89
C LEU A 73 3.39 -5.38 -4.25
N THR A 74 2.86 -4.22 -4.64
CA THR A 74 1.50 -3.82 -4.27
C THR A 74 0.46 -4.74 -4.92
N PHE A 75 0.62 -5.09 -6.19
CA PHE A 75 -0.26 -6.08 -6.84
C PHE A 75 -0.13 -7.47 -6.24
N VAL A 76 1.09 -7.92 -5.92
CA VAL A 76 1.30 -9.18 -5.18
C VAL A 76 0.54 -9.17 -3.85
N LYS A 77 0.60 -8.06 -3.10
CA LYS A 77 -0.20 -7.88 -1.88
C LYS A 77 -1.69 -8.02 -2.13
N LEU A 78 -2.21 -7.43 -3.21
CA LEU A 78 -3.64 -7.54 -3.56
C LEU A 78 -4.04 -8.97 -3.94
N LEU A 79 -3.16 -9.72 -4.61
CA LEU A 79 -3.40 -11.14 -4.92
C LEU A 79 -3.43 -11.99 -3.64
N LEU A 80 -2.50 -11.75 -2.70
CA LEU A 80 -2.52 -12.40 -1.39
C LEU A 80 -3.80 -12.06 -0.61
N LEU A 81 -4.25 -10.81 -0.67
CA LEU A 81 -5.53 -10.38 -0.09
C LEU A 81 -6.73 -11.08 -0.73
N ALA A 82 -6.75 -11.19 -2.07
CA ALA A 82 -7.81 -11.89 -2.79
C ALA A 82 -7.86 -13.39 -2.43
N SER A 83 -6.70 -13.99 -2.13
CA SER A 83 -6.61 -15.39 -1.72
C SER A 83 -7.31 -15.71 -0.39
N PHE A 84 -7.71 -14.70 0.40
CA PHE A 84 -8.56 -14.90 1.59
C PHE A 84 -9.89 -15.60 1.27
N TRP A 85 -10.36 -15.52 0.03
CA TRP A 85 -11.56 -16.20 -0.45
C TRP A 85 -11.30 -17.65 -0.88
N VAL A 86 -10.10 -17.93 -1.38
CA VAL A 86 -9.72 -19.25 -1.93
C VAL A 86 -9.21 -20.18 -0.82
N ILE A 87 -8.40 -19.65 0.10
CA ILE A 87 -7.79 -20.38 1.21
C ILE A 87 -8.07 -19.68 2.56
N PRO A 88 -9.35 -19.56 2.96
CA PRO A 88 -9.76 -18.81 4.14
C PRO A 88 -9.14 -19.33 5.45
N GLN A 89 -8.74 -20.60 5.50
CA GLN A 89 -8.07 -21.21 6.64
C GLN A 89 -6.69 -20.62 6.93
N HIS A 90 -6.03 -20.00 5.94
CA HIS A 90 -4.70 -19.39 6.07
C HIS A 90 -4.75 -17.86 6.16
N LYS A 91 -5.91 -17.28 6.49
CA LYS A 91 -6.07 -15.82 6.61
C LYS A 91 -5.04 -15.17 7.53
N PRO A 92 -4.75 -15.71 8.75
CA PRO A 92 -3.73 -15.13 9.61
C PRO A 92 -2.34 -15.10 8.97
N GLU A 93 -1.90 -16.20 8.39
CA GLU A 93 -0.57 -16.36 7.80
C GLU A 93 -0.40 -15.46 6.57
N LEU A 94 -1.44 -15.39 5.72
CA LEU A 94 -1.48 -14.49 4.58
C LEU A 94 -1.45 -13.02 5.04
N PHE A 95 -2.22 -12.66 6.07
CA PHE A 95 -2.24 -11.32 6.62
C PHE A 95 -0.87 -10.90 7.18
N ILE A 96 -0.21 -11.78 7.94
CA ILE A 96 1.14 -11.56 8.47
C ILE A 96 2.13 -11.37 7.32
N THR A 97 2.07 -12.24 6.31
CA THR A 97 2.94 -12.15 5.11
C THR A 97 2.76 -10.80 4.42
N ILE A 98 1.52 -10.37 4.21
CA ILE A 98 1.18 -9.08 3.63
C ILE A 98 1.75 -7.93 4.47
N LEU A 99 1.63 -8.00 5.80
CA LEU A 99 2.08 -6.96 6.71
C LEU A 99 3.61 -6.84 6.70
N VAL A 100 4.33 -7.95 6.83
CA VAL A 100 5.79 -8.00 6.76
C VAL A 100 6.29 -7.48 5.41
N MET A 101 5.71 -7.96 4.32
CA MET A 101 6.06 -7.51 2.97
C MET A 101 5.82 -5.99 2.81
N SER A 102 4.74 -5.46 3.39
CA SER A 102 4.42 -4.02 3.33
C SER A 102 5.49 -3.16 4.01
N VAL A 103 6.11 -3.65 5.08
CA VAL A 103 7.22 -2.96 5.77
C VAL A 103 8.44 -2.87 4.85
N PHE A 104 8.84 -3.98 4.24
CA PHE A 104 9.97 -4.02 3.32
C PHE A 104 9.77 -3.12 2.09
N ILE A 105 8.55 -3.04 1.55
CA ILE A 105 8.25 -2.13 0.43
C ILE A 105 8.33 -0.67 0.89
N SER A 106 7.78 -0.35 2.06
CA SER A 106 7.62 1.04 2.52
C SER A 106 8.94 1.65 3.00
N HIS A 107 9.74 0.87 3.73
CA HIS A 107 11.03 1.28 4.32
C HIS A 107 12.24 0.82 3.51
N GLY A 108 12.03 0.02 2.45
CA GLY A 108 13.09 -0.43 1.57
C GLY A 108 13.82 0.74 0.88
N PRO A 109 15.11 0.56 0.55
CA PRO A 109 15.92 1.61 -0.05
C PRO A 109 15.33 2.08 -1.38
N ALA A 110 15.55 3.36 -1.72
CA ALA A 110 14.99 3.94 -2.94
C ALA A 110 15.36 3.15 -4.21
N GLY A 111 16.58 2.59 -4.26
CA GLY A 111 17.02 1.74 -5.36
C GLY A 111 16.17 0.50 -5.56
N LEU A 112 15.69 -0.13 -4.48
CA LEU A 112 14.81 -1.29 -4.53
C LEU A 112 13.41 -0.88 -5.02
N ARG A 113 12.85 0.20 -4.46
CA ARG A 113 11.48 0.65 -4.79
C ARG A 113 11.33 1.13 -6.23
N HIS A 114 12.37 1.77 -6.78
CA HIS A 114 12.39 2.30 -8.15
C HIS A 114 13.04 1.35 -9.16
N TYR A 115 13.39 0.13 -8.75
CA TYR A 115 13.85 -0.90 -9.66
C TYR A 115 12.72 -1.32 -10.59
N SER A 116 12.95 -1.24 -11.90
CA SER A 116 12.00 -1.73 -12.90
C SER A 116 12.24 -3.21 -13.15
N ILE A 117 11.21 -4.04 -12.97
CA ILE A 117 11.30 -5.48 -13.25
C ILE A 117 11.44 -5.73 -14.75
N TRP A 118 10.75 -4.92 -15.56
CA TRP A 118 10.80 -5.02 -17.02
C TRP A 118 12.19 -4.67 -17.58
N HIS A 119 12.74 -3.53 -17.17
CA HIS A 119 14.03 -3.04 -17.70
C HIS A 119 15.25 -3.58 -16.95
N ARG A 120 15.03 -4.31 -15.85
CA ARG A 120 16.06 -4.86 -14.95
C ARG A 120 17.09 -3.83 -14.48
N ARG A 121 16.64 -2.58 -14.29
CA ARG A 121 17.46 -1.48 -13.81
C ARG A 121 16.61 -0.48 -13.02
N ARG A 122 17.25 0.33 -12.19
CA ARG A 122 16.61 1.47 -11.53
C ARG A 122 16.18 2.49 -12.58
N ILE A 123 14.90 2.86 -12.56
CA ILE A 123 14.37 3.95 -13.37
C ILE A 123 13.74 4.95 -12.42
N ASP A 124 14.43 6.09 -12.27
CA ASP A 124 13.88 7.23 -11.57
C ASP A 124 13.01 8.04 -12.55
N GLU A 125 11.85 8.48 -12.09
CA GLU A 125 11.07 9.47 -12.83
C GLU A 125 11.91 10.74 -12.95
N LYS A 126 12.15 11.23 -14.18
CA LYS A 126 12.70 12.57 -14.37
C LYS A 126 11.81 13.54 -13.62
N ARG A 127 12.34 14.18 -12.56
CA ARG A 127 11.69 15.29 -11.88
C ARG A 127 11.41 16.32 -12.98
N LYS A 128 10.14 16.50 -13.38
CA LYS A 128 9.76 17.68 -14.16
C LYS A 128 10.11 18.88 -13.28
N MET A 129 11.29 19.46 -13.51
CA MET A 129 11.61 20.81 -13.08
C MET A 129 10.71 21.71 -13.91
N ASN A 130 9.49 21.92 -13.44
CA ASN A 130 8.68 23.01 -13.94
C ASN A 130 9.37 24.28 -13.45
N GLY A 131 9.95 25.03 -14.38
CA GLY A 131 10.31 26.43 -14.19
C GLY A 131 9.09 27.29 -13.87
#